data_AF-A0A7C0U2L3-F1
#
_entry.id   AF-A0A7C0U2L3-F1
#
_cell.length_a   1.000
_cell.length_b   1.000
_cell.length_c   1.000
_cell.angle_alpha   90.00
_cell.angle_beta   90.00
_cell.angle_gamma   90.00
#
_symmetry.space_group_name_H-M   'P 1'
#
loop_
_entity.id
_entity.type
_entity.pdbx_description
1 polymer ?
#
loop_
_entity_poly.entity_id
_entity_poly.type
_entity_poly.pdbx_seq_one_letter_code
_entity_poly.pdbx_strand_id
1 'polypeptide(L)'
;GQKYLPLANLITDGLPVANSVGIGAVFGSKNLIGIAVRGTKDILLYDGEVFFKTVFKDLENLSENLKSFSDLSTYLVFEDFIEHNILACCYFIQPFASEVTLSQIKEIWKRHRGCFSCPIACLKTTQRGDFLPEIDAFMSLGPLCGIYDVKSISEIYALCIKLGLDPVETGLTISCAMAMKEKGLFDDESVPFFGDKKTILELIPKIAKKESPLANGAFKLCQELNNPDLFLGVKGRSIVFDVRNHHYLGLVYATSNCGATHLNGFVFTKENYDEIPQKVKLMQDKIAVLESLGICPYILKGISLENLLTIFQATTGITLTKEEFLKKGEEIYQIEHNFNEKAGIKRDADMLPVKFSFPEFEKILESYYKLRGW
;
A
#
# COMPACT_ATOMS: atom_id res chain seq x y z
N GLY A 1 0.35 14.38 12.11
CA GLY A 1 1.79 14.66 12.36
C GLY A 1 2.07 15.36 13.68
N GLN A 2 1.54 16.56 13.89
CA GLN A 2 1.81 17.42 15.06
C GLN A 2 1.51 16.81 16.43
N LYS A 3 0.70 15.75 16.49
CA LYS A 3 0.37 14.99 17.71
C LYS A 3 1.17 13.68 17.87
N TYR A 4 2.15 13.45 16.99
CA TYR A 4 3.02 12.27 16.97
C TYR A 4 2.26 10.94 16.86
N LEU A 5 1.16 10.94 16.11
CA LEU A 5 0.34 9.74 15.93
C LEU A 5 1.06 8.74 15.00
N PRO A 6 1.14 7.44 15.34
CA PRO A 6 1.67 6.43 14.43
C PRO A 6 0.86 6.33 13.12
N LEU A 7 -0.40 6.76 13.13
CA LEU A 7 -1.26 6.85 11.94
C LEU A 7 -0.98 8.07 11.05
N ALA A 8 -0.06 8.96 11.43
CA ALA A 8 0.17 10.20 10.69
C ALA A 8 0.95 9.95 9.39
N ASN A 9 0.45 10.49 8.28
CA ASN A 9 1.09 10.47 6.97
C ASN A 9 1.45 11.90 6.54
N LEU A 10 2.32 12.04 5.54
CA LEU A 10 2.56 13.27 4.81
C LEU A 10 1.61 13.33 3.61
N ILE A 11 1.15 14.54 3.29
CA ILE A 11 0.26 14.78 2.15
C ILE A 11 1.03 15.62 1.12
N THR A 12 1.17 15.09 -0.08
CA THR A 12 1.83 15.76 -1.22
C THR A 12 0.83 15.85 -2.37
N ASP A 13 0.60 17.06 -2.90
CA ASP A 13 -0.34 17.33 -3.99
C ASP A 13 -1.76 16.77 -3.79
N GLY A 14 -2.20 16.63 -2.53
CA GLY A 14 -3.51 16.10 -2.15
C GLY A 14 -3.58 14.58 -2.04
N LEU A 15 -2.44 13.89 -2.04
CA LEU A 15 -2.33 12.43 -1.87
C LEU A 15 -1.46 12.08 -0.67
N PRO A 16 -1.75 10.98 0.05
CA PRO A 16 -0.87 10.48 1.09
C PRO A 16 0.40 9.87 0.47
N VAL A 17 1.53 9.96 1.17
CA VAL A 17 2.74 9.27 0.74
C VAL A 17 2.57 7.77 0.99
N ALA A 18 2.59 6.97 -0.08
CA ALA A 18 2.44 5.52 0.00
C ALA A 18 3.58 4.88 0.83
N ASN A 19 3.30 3.73 1.45
CA ASN A 19 4.25 2.97 2.28
C ASN A 19 4.93 3.73 3.42
N SER A 20 4.38 4.88 3.82
CA SER A 20 5.04 5.80 4.74
C SER A 20 4.20 6.10 5.99
N VAL A 21 3.35 5.16 6.42
CA VAL A 21 2.57 5.36 7.64
C VAL A 21 3.49 5.64 8.84
N GLY A 22 3.15 6.65 9.63
CA GLY A 22 3.97 7.12 10.75
C GLY A 22 5.05 8.14 10.38
N ILE A 23 5.39 8.34 9.09
CA ILE A 23 6.38 9.35 8.69
C ILE A 23 5.96 10.76 9.10
N GLY A 24 4.64 11.03 9.11
CA GLY A 24 4.09 12.31 9.55
C GLY A 24 4.35 12.58 11.03
N ALA A 25 4.48 11.54 11.87
CA ALA A 25 4.86 11.68 13.27
C ALA A 25 6.32 12.09 13.41
N VAL A 26 7.21 11.52 12.59
CA VAL A 26 8.64 11.87 12.53
C VAL A 26 8.83 13.31 12.05
N PHE A 27 8.04 13.77 11.07
CA PHE A 27 8.03 15.18 10.67
C PHE A 27 7.59 16.09 11.81
N GLY A 28 6.47 15.73 12.45
CA GLY A 28 5.95 16.48 13.60
C GLY A 28 6.95 16.57 14.74
N SER A 29 7.70 15.50 15.05
CA SER A 29 8.68 15.47 16.16
C SER A 29 9.86 16.42 15.93
N LYS A 30 10.08 16.82 14.67
CA LYS A 30 11.07 17.84 14.28
C LYS A 30 10.46 19.24 14.18
N ASN A 31 9.21 19.42 14.61
CA ASN A 31 8.43 20.66 14.45
C ASN A 31 8.31 21.13 12.98
N LEU A 32 8.33 20.18 12.04
CA LEU A 32 8.15 20.48 10.61
C LEU A 32 6.68 20.35 10.23
N ILE A 33 6.12 21.41 9.64
CA ILE A 33 4.72 21.45 9.17
C ILE A 33 4.63 21.10 7.69
N GLY A 34 5.65 21.43 6.90
CA GLY A 34 5.71 21.14 5.48
C GLY A 34 7.00 21.64 4.85
N ILE A 35 7.24 21.24 3.61
CA ILE A 35 8.37 21.67 2.80
C ILE A 35 7.80 22.21 1.49
N ALA A 36 8.14 23.45 1.14
CA ALA A 36 7.78 24.06 -0.13
C ALA A 36 9.01 24.10 -1.03
N VAL A 37 8.90 23.55 -2.24
CA VAL A 37 10.01 23.47 -3.20
C VAL A 37 9.59 24.12 -4.51
N ARG A 38 10.49 24.92 -5.11
CA ARG A 38 10.36 25.44 -6.47
C ARG A 38 11.71 25.32 -7.18
N GLY A 39 11.74 24.63 -8.31
CA GLY A 39 12.92 24.49 -9.17
C GLY A 39 12.62 25.00 -10.58
N THR A 40 13.60 25.69 -11.17
CA THR A 40 13.54 26.20 -12.56
C THR A 40 14.84 25.91 -13.32
N LYS A 41 15.69 25.02 -12.78
CA LYS A 41 16.94 24.61 -13.42
C LYS A 41 16.65 23.42 -14.33
N ASP A 42 17.45 23.30 -15.38
CA ASP A 42 17.39 22.15 -16.28
C ASP A 42 17.98 20.90 -15.63
N ILE A 43 17.48 19.74 -16.07
CA ILE A 43 18.06 18.43 -15.80
C ILE A 43 18.83 18.03 -17.05
N LEU A 44 20.14 17.85 -16.91
CA LEU A 44 21.01 17.45 -18.02
C LEU A 44 21.00 15.93 -18.16
N LEU A 45 20.77 15.45 -19.38
CA LEU A 45 20.84 14.04 -19.75
C LEU A 45 22.23 13.73 -20.33
N TYR A 46 22.77 12.55 -20.05
CA TYR A 46 24.02 12.08 -20.66
C TYR A 46 23.86 11.85 -22.17
N ASP A 47 22.78 11.17 -22.56
CA ASP A 47 22.41 10.91 -23.97
C ASP A 47 20.91 11.18 -24.16
N GLY A 48 20.58 12.42 -24.56
CA GLY A 48 19.20 12.83 -24.78
C GLY A 48 18.53 12.12 -25.96
N GLU A 49 19.27 11.76 -27.01
CA GLU A 49 18.70 11.11 -28.19
C GLU A 49 18.20 9.71 -27.85
N VAL A 50 19.04 8.91 -27.19
CA VAL A 50 18.67 7.56 -26.73
C VAL A 50 17.55 7.61 -25.71
N PHE A 51 17.58 8.59 -24.79
CA PHE A 51 16.54 8.79 -23.79
C PHE A 51 15.17 9.01 -24.47
N PHE A 52 15.06 10.03 -25.31
CA PHE A 52 13.79 10.39 -25.95
C PHE A 52 13.30 9.29 -26.89
N LYS A 53 14.19 8.69 -27.68
CA LYS A 53 13.84 7.59 -28.59
C LYS A 53 13.24 6.40 -27.83
N THR A 54 13.85 6.02 -26.70
CA THR A 54 13.35 4.91 -25.88
C THR A 54 12.00 5.25 -25.25
N VAL A 55 11.87 6.44 -24.64
CA VAL A 55 10.62 6.90 -24.02
C VAL A 55 9.48 6.97 -25.04
N PHE A 56 9.69 7.60 -26.20
CA PHE A 56 8.63 7.70 -27.21
C PHE A 56 8.23 6.34 -27.79
N LYS A 57 9.20 5.44 -27.99
CA LYS A 57 8.89 4.06 -28.39
C LYS A 57 7.99 3.36 -27.37
N ASP A 58 8.25 3.52 -26.07
CA ASP A 58 7.41 2.93 -25.03
C ASP A 58 6.03 3.58 -24.96
N LEU A 59 5.93 4.90 -25.21
CA LEU A 59 4.67 5.63 -25.26
C LEU A 59 3.80 5.26 -26.47
N GLU A 60 4.40 5.03 -27.64
CA GLU A 60 3.68 4.57 -28.84
C GLU A 60 3.14 3.15 -28.68
N ASN A 61 3.85 2.33 -27.89
CA ASN A 61 3.50 0.94 -27.62
C ASN A 61 2.86 0.75 -26.24
N LEU A 62 2.19 1.79 -25.70
CA LEU A 62 1.44 1.64 -24.46
C LEU A 62 0.44 0.51 -24.60
N SER A 63 0.71 -0.58 -23.88
CA SER A 63 -0.14 -1.77 -23.90
C SER A 63 -1.59 -1.45 -23.58
N GLU A 64 -2.53 -2.25 -24.10
CA GLU A 64 -3.94 -2.19 -23.70
C GLU A 64 -4.10 -2.26 -22.17
N ASN A 65 -3.21 -2.99 -21.49
CA ASN A 65 -3.17 -3.07 -20.02
C ASN A 65 -2.99 -1.70 -19.35
N LEU A 66 -2.15 -0.81 -19.91
CA LEU A 66 -1.95 0.53 -19.36
C LEU A 66 -3.15 1.45 -19.64
N LYS A 67 -3.85 1.25 -20.76
CA LYS A 67 -5.11 1.94 -21.04
C LYS A 67 -6.20 1.51 -20.06
N SER A 68 -6.37 0.21 -19.84
CA SER A 68 -7.30 -0.31 -18.84
C SER A 68 -6.96 0.19 -17.43
N PHE A 69 -5.67 0.32 -17.11
CA PHE A 69 -5.24 0.90 -15.83
C PHE A 69 -5.50 2.41 -15.74
N SER A 70 -5.37 3.16 -16.85
CA SER A 70 -5.84 4.55 -16.92
C SER A 70 -7.33 4.64 -16.63
N ASP A 71 -8.14 3.80 -17.27
CA ASP A 71 -9.59 3.82 -17.19
C ASP A 71 -10.11 3.36 -15.83
N LEU A 72 -9.48 2.33 -15.26
CA LEU A 72 -9.96 1.66 -14.05
C LEU A 72 -9.21 2.01 -12.78
N SER A 73 -8.08 2.72 -12.86
CA SER A 73 -7.20 2.95 -11.72
C SER A 73 -6.80 1.62 -11.06
N THR A 74 -6.47 1.64 -9.77
CA THR A 74 -6.21 0.44 -8.97
C THR A 74 -7.38 -0.52 -8.92
N TYR A 75 -8.61 -0.09 -9.25
CA TYR A 75 -9.78 -0.97 -9.32
C TYR A 75 -9.77 -1.90 -10.54
N LEU A 76 -8.76 -1.82 -11.42
CA LEU A 76 -8.53 -2.80 -12.48
C LEU A 76 -8.49 -4.24 -11.94
N VAL A 77 -7.97 -4.44 -10.72
CA VAL A 77 -7.82 -5.75 -10.08
C VAL A 77 -9.03 -6.18 -9.24
N PHE A 78 -10.11 -5.40 -9.24
CA PHE A 78 -11.23 -5.60 -8.32
C PHE A 78 -11.93 -6.94 -8.54
N GLU A 79 -12.22 -7.29 -9.80
CA GLU A 79 -12.85 -8.57 -10.15
C GLU A 79 -11.90 -9.75 -9.87
N ASP A 80 -10.60 -9.60 -10.17
CA ASP A 80 -9.59 -10.61 -9.84
C ASP A 80 -9.53 -10.86 -8.32
N PHE A 81 -9.63 -9.80 -7.49
CA PHE A 81 -9.69 -9.92 -6.03
C PHE A 81 -10.92 -10.66 -5.54
N ILE A 82 -12.07 -10.48 -6.19
CA ILE A 82 -13.29 -11.23 -5.87
C ILE A 82 -13.12 -12.71 -6.26
N GLU A 83 -12.67 -12.99 -7.47
CA GLU A 83 -12.49 -14.36 -7.98
C GLU A 83 -11.53 -15.17 -7.11
N HIS A 84 -10.46 -14.54 -6.63
CA HIS A 84 -9.44 -15.17 -5.80
C HIS A 84 -9.76 -15.13 -4.28
N ASN A 85 -10.94 -14.63 -3.89
CA ASN A 85 -11.37 -14.52 -2.49
C ASN A 85 -10.36 -13.76 -1.60
N ILE A 86 -9.83 -12.65 -2.12
CA ILE A 86 -8.83 -11.78 -1.47
C ILE A 86 -9.52 -10.64 -0.69
N LEU A 87 -10.77 -10.33 -1.01
CA LEU A 87 -11.54 -9.31 -0.29
C LEU A 87 -12.27 -9.91 0.92
N ALA A 88 -12.50 -9.08 1.93
CA ALA A 88 -13.32 -9.44 3.09
C ALA A 88 -14.11 -8.25 3.61
N CYS A 89 -15.06 -8.52 4.51
CA CYS A 89 -15.87 -7.51 5.19
C CYS A 89 -15.69 -7.58 6.71
N CYS A 90 -16.04 -6.49 7.39
CA CYS A 90 -16.14 -6.38 8.85
C CYS A 90 -14.90 -6.95 9.57
N TYR A 91 -13.72 -6.37 9.33
CA TYR A 91 -12.44 -6.83 9.89
C TYR A 91 -12.17 -8.34 9.66
N PHE A 92 -12.41 -8.80 8.44
CA PHE A 92 -12.26 -10.19 8.01
C PHE A 92 -13.17 -11.18 8.74
N ILE A 93 -14.20 -10.72 9.48
CA ILE A 93 -15.16 -11.61 10.16
C ILE A 93 -16.05 -12.30 9.13
N GLN A 94 -16.36 -11.60 8.03
CA GLN A 94 -17.26 -12.08 6.99
C GLN A 94 -16.51 -12.16 5.65
N PRO A 95 -16.86 -13.13 4.78
CA PRO A 95 -16.41 -13.10 3.39
C PRO A 95 -16.91 -11.82 2.72
N PHE A 96 -16.25 -11.40 1.64
CA PHE A 96 -16.71 -10.24 0.89
C PHE A 96 -18.12 -10.47 0.36
N ALA A 97 -19.04 -9.60 0.76
CA ALA A 97 -20.36 -9.51 0.15
C ALA A 97 -20.25 -8.58 -1.06
N SER A 98 -20.59 -9.06 -2.25
CA SER A 98 -20.54 -8.30 -3.51
C SER A 98 -21.58 -7.17 -3.60
N GLU A 99 -21.79 -6.44 -2.50
CA GLU A 99 -22.67 -5.28 -2.38
C GLU A 99 -22.08 -4.03 -3.06
N VAL A 100 -20.75 -4.00 -3.24
CA VAL A 100 -20.04 -2.99 -4.03
C VAL A 100 -19.60 -3.60 -5.34
N THR A 101 -20.04 -2.98 -6.43
CA THR A 101 -19.63 -3.33 -7.79
C THR A 101 -18.67 -2.30 -8.34
N LEU A 102 -17.81 -2.72 -9.28
CA LEU A 102 -16.96 -1.80 -10.01
C LEU A 102 -17.77 -0.67 -10.66
N SER A 103 -18.96 -0.96 -11.19
CA SER A 103 -19.87 0.04 -11.80
C SER A 103 -20.23 1.18 -10.86
N GLN A 104 -20.60 0.88 -9.61
CA GLN A 104 -20.92 1.91 -8.60
C GLN A 104 -19.70 2.78 -8.29
N ILE A 105 -18.50 2.20 -8.25
CA ILE A 105 -17.25 2.96 -8.08
C ILE A 105 -17.05 3.91 -9.29
N LYS A 106 -17.34 3.44 -10.51
CA LYS A 106 -17.23 4.24 -11.73
C LYS A 106 -18.19 5.43 -11.77
N GLU A 107 -19.30 5.39 -11.05
CA GLU A 107 -20.25 6.49 -11.05
C GLU A 107 -19.69 7.74 -10.36
N ILE A 108 -18.76 7.58 -9.41
CA ILE A 108 -18.21 8.67 -8.60
C ILE A 108 -17.00 9.33 -9.26
N TRP A 109 -16.16 8.57 -9.97
CA TRP A 109 -15.03 9.16 -10.69
C TRP A 109 -15.54 10.03 -11.86
N LYS A 110 -14.96 11.22 -12.06
CA LYS A 110 -15.39 12.13 -13.14
C LYS A 110 -14.24 12.62 -14.00
N ARG A 111 -13.01 12.55 -13.49
CA ARG A 111 -11.81 12.98 -14.21
C ARG A 111 -10.65 12.05 -13.93
N HIS A 112 -9.73 12.01 -14.89
CA HIS A 112 -8.43 11.34 -14.79
C HIS A 112 -7.38 12.39 -14.44
N ARG A 113 -6.42 12.02 -13.60
CA ARG A 113 -5.27 12.87 -13.26
C ARG A 113 -4.01 12.02 -13.26
N GLY A 114 -2.94 12.55 -13.85
CA GLY A 114 -1.61 11.98 -13.77
C GLY A 114 -0.79 12.58 -12.64
N CYS A 115 0.10 11.77 -12.09
CA CYS A 115 1.30 12.27 -11.43
C CYS A 115 2.17 13.04 -12.45
N PHE A 116 3.23 13.69 -11.97
CA PHE A 116 4.17 14.38 -12.84
C PHE A 116 4.69 13.48 -13.96
N SER A 117 4.62 13.95 -15.21
CA SER A 117 5.03 13.24 -16.43
C SER A 117 4.42 11.84 -16.63
N CYS A 118 3.35 11.50 -15.93
CA CYS A 118 2.75 10.16 -16.02
C CYS A 118 1.85 10.04 -17.26
N PRO A 119 2.12 9.09 -18.19
CA PRO A 119 1.28 8.88 -19.37
C PRO A 119 0.01 8.06 -19.07
N ILE A 120 -0.08 7.43 -17.90
CA ILE A 120 -1.18 6.54 -17.53
C ILE A 120 -2.37 7.35 -17.00
N ALA A 121 -2.12 8.37 -16.18
CA ALA A 121 -3.17 9.16 -15.52
C ALA A 121 -4.21 8.31 -14.74
N CYS A 122 -3.73 7.36 -13.93
CA CYS A 122 -4.57 6.43 -13.17
C CYS A 122 -5.34 7.06 -12.00
N LEU A 123 -4.97 8.26 -11.54
CA LEU A 123 -5.63 8.88 -10.39
C LEU A 123 -7.03 9.36 -10.80
N LYS A 124 -7.98 9.16 -9.90
CA LYS A 124 -9.39 9.47 -10.13
C LYS A 124 -9.82 10.57 -9.20
N THR A 125 -10.57 11.55 -9.73
CA THR A 125 -11.14 12.61 -8.90
C THR A 125 -12.65 12.70 -9.08
N THR A 126 -13.32 13.15 -8.02
CA THR A 126 -14.72 13.56 -8.06
C THR A 126 -14.90 14.82 -8.92
N GLN A 127 -16.14 15.24 -9.15
CA GLN A 127 -16.44 16.52 -9.83
C GLN A 127 -15.80 17.72 -9.15
N ARG A 128 -15.61 17.65 -7.82
CA ARG A 128 -15.04 18.74 -6.99
C ARG A 128 -13.51 18.73 -6.97
N GLY A 129 -12.88 17.73 -7.58
CA GLY A 129 -11.43 17.59 -7.63
C GLY A 129 -10.83 16.80 -6.47
N ASP A 130 -11.65 16.29 -5.54
CA ASP A 130 -11.20 15.40 -4.47
C ASP A 130 -10.76 14.07 -5.06
N PHE A 131 -9.60 13.55 -4.64
CA PHE A 131 -9.13 12.24 -5.08
C PHE A 131 -10.00 11.13 -4.51
N LEU A 132 -10.27 10.11 -5.33
CA LEU A 132 -10.83 8.86 -4.85
C LEU A 132 -9.73 8.03 -4.17
N PRO A 133 -10.08 7.22 -3.16
CA PRO A 133 -9.15 6.26 -2.58
C PRO A 133 -8.65 5.27 -3.64
N GLU A 134 -7.43 4.77 -3.44
CA GLU A 134 -6.97 3.53 -4.09
C GLU A 134 -7.68 2.32 -3.44
N ILE A 135 -7.56 1.15 -4.07
CA ILE A 135 -8.35 -0.04 -3.70
C ILE A 135 -8.13 -0.49 -2.24
N ASP A 136 -6.93 -0.36 -1.69
CA ASP A 136 -6.63 -0.67 -0.29
C ASP A 136 -7.31 0.29 0.69
N ALA A 137 -7.19 1.59 0.46
CA ALA A 137 -7.87 2.61 1.26
C ALA A 137 -9.40 2.49 1.14
N PHE A 138 -9.90 2.14 -0.05
CA PHE A 138 -11.31 1.87 -0.30
C PHE A 138 -11.81 0.68 0.53
N MET A 139 -11.08 -0.44 0.50
CA MET A 139 -11.43 -1.65 1.26
C MET A 139 -11.37 -1.39 2.77
N SER A 140 -10.32 -0.70 3.24
CA SER A 140 -10.10 -0.38 4.65
C SER A 140 -11.16 0.55 5.25
N LEU A 141 -11.48 1.65 4.57
CA LEU A 141 -12.47 2.62 5.03
C LEU A 141 -13.91 2.21 4.73
N GLY A 142 -14.09 1.22 3.87
CA GLY A 142 -15.38 0.75 3.37
C GLY A 142 -15.77 -0.62 3.90
N PRO A 143 -15.72 -1.68 3.07
CA PRO A 143 -16.17 -3.03 3.44
C PRO A 143 -15.59 -3.58 4.75
N LEU A 144 -14.33 -3.29 5.10
CA LEU A 144 -13.76 -3.73 6.37
C LEU A 144 -14.39 -3.01 7.58
N CYS A 145 -14.95 -1.82 7.40
CA CYS A 145 -15.79 -1.10 8.37
C CYS A 145 -17.30 -1.41 8.21
N GLY A 146 -17.69 -2.33 7.32
CA GLY A 146 -19.09 -2.63 7.00
C GLY A 146 -19.81 -1.53 6.22
N ILE A 147 -19.08 -0.66 5.51
CA ILE A 147 -19.63 0.43 4.71
C ILE A 147 -19.50 0.09 3.23
N TYR A 148 -20.61 0.15 2.50
CA TYR A 148 -20.66 -0.16 1.06
C TYR A 148 -21.02 1.05 0.18
N ASP A 149 -21.41 2.17 0.77
CA ASP A 149 -21.70 3.39 0.03
C ASP A 149 -20.41 4.09 -0.41
N VAL A 150 -20.09 3.99 -1.71
CA VAL A 150 -18.87 4.54 -2.34
C VAL A 150 -18.68 6.03 -2.03
N LYS A 151 -19.79 6.79 -1.93
CA LYS A 151 -19.74 8.23 -1.62
C LYS A 151 -19.27 8.45 -0.19
N SER A 152 -19.84 7.74 0.78
CA SER A 152 -19.41 7.80 2.18
C SER A 152 -17.94 7.40 2.32
N ILE A 153 -17.49 6.35 1.62
CA ILE A 153 -16.07 5.93 1.63
C ILE A 153 -15.17 7.05 1.12
N SER A 154 -15.57 7.73 0.03
CA SER A 154 -14.83 8.86 -0.54
C SER A 154 -14.79 10.07 0.41
N GLU A 155 -15.88 10.35 1.12
CA GLU A 155 -15.95 11.42 2.14
C GLU A 155 -15.03 11.14 3.33
N ILE A 156 -15.01 9.89 3.81
CA ILE A 156 -14.11 9.43 4.87
C ILE A 156 -12.65 9.55 4.42
N TYR A 157 -12.34 9.11 3.20
CA TYR A 157 -10.99 9.23 2.63
C TYR A 157 -10.53 10.69 2.57
N ALA A 158 -11.35 11.58 2.02
CA ALA A 158 -11.03 13.01 1.94
C ALA A 158 -10.77 13.63 3.32
N LEU A 159 -11.49 13.17 4.36
CA LEU A 159 -11.26 13.59 5.73
C LEU A 159 -9.91 13.12 6.27
N CYS A 160 -9.50 11.87 6.02
CA CYS A 160 -8.18 11.36 6.38
C CYS A 160 -7.07 12.20 5.73
N ILE A 161 -7.19 12.48 4.42
CA ILE A 161 -6.22 13.30 3.68
C ILE A 161 -6.14 14.70 4.27
N LYS A 162 -7.28 15.35 4.51
CA LYS A 162 -7.33 16.69 5.10
C LYS A 162 -6.64 16.78 6.46
N LEU A 163 -6.69 15.69 7.26
CA LEU A 163 -6.11 15.63 8.59
C LEU A 163 -4.68 15.06 8.62
N GLY A 164 -4.13 14.65 7.48
CA GLY A 164 -2.80 14.04 7.39
C GLY A 164 -2.73 12.69 8.10
N LEU A 165 -3.80 11.89 7.99
CA LEU A 165 -3.88 10.52 8.48
C LEU A 165 -3.70 9.54 7.33
N ASP A 166 -3.04 8.42 7.60
CA ASP A 166 -2.98 7.28 6.69
C ASP A 166 -4.37 6.64 6.60
N PRO A 167 -5.01 6.63 5.42
CA PRO A 167 -6.38 6.15 5.29
C PRO A 167 -6.50 4.63 5.50
N VAL A 168 -5.47 3.87 5.12
CA VAL A 168 -5.47 2.40 5.23
C VAL A 168 -5.37 1.99 6.70
N GLU A 169 -4.39 2.51 7.44
CA GLU A 169 -4.23 2.17 8.85
C GLU A 169 -5.35 2.78 9.71
N THR A 170 -5.90 3.93 9.33
CA THR A 170 -7.05 4.53 10.04
C THR A 170 -8.27 3.61 9.95
N GLY A 171 -8.65 3.14 8.75
CA GLY A 171 -9.79 2.23 8.59
C GLY A 171 -9.57 0.86 9.25
N LEU A 172 -8.35 0.31 9.17
CA LEU A 172 -8.01 -0.96 9.82
C LEU A 172 -8.03 -0.84 11.35
N THR A 173 -7.62 0.31 11.89
CA THR A 173 -7.72 0.60 13.34
C THR A 173 -9.17 0.71 13.78
N ILE A 174 -10.01 1.41 13.02
CA ILE A 174 -11.43 1.57 13.33
C ILE A 174 -12.16 0.22 13.25
N SER A 175 -11.95 -0.55 12.18
CA SER A 175 -12.58 -1.87 12.01
C SER A 175 -12.09 -2.91 13.03
N CYS A 176 -10.82 -2.86 13.44
CA CYS A 176 -10.31 -3.64 14.56
C CYS A 176 -11.05 -3.32 15.87
N ALA A 177 -11.22 -2.03 16.18
CA ALA A 177 -11.95 -1.59 17.36
C ALA A 177 -13.44 -2.00 17.31
N MET A 178 -14.09 -1.93 16.15
CA MET A 178 -15.46 -2.43 15.95
C MET A 178 -15.55 -3.93 16.25
N ALA A 179 -14.60 -4.73 15.74
CA ALA A 179 -14.56 -6.17 16.00
C ALA A 179 -14.35 -6.49 17.50
N MET A 180 -13.54 -5.70 18.20
CA MET A 180 -13.37 -5.83 19.65
C MET A 180 -14.64 -5.46 20.40
N LYS A 181 -15.34 -4.40 19.98
CA LYS A 181 -16.60 -3.96 20.56
C LYS A 181 -17.69 -5.03 20.42
N GLU A 182 -17.83 -5.64 19.26
CA GLU A 182 -18.79 -6.75 19.05
C GLU A 182 -18.48 -7.97 19.92
N LYS A 183 -17.20 -8.20 20.24
CA LYS A 183 -16.78 -9.27 21.16
C LYS A 183 -16.88 -8.90 22.65
N GLY A 184 -17.29 -7.68 22.97
CA GLY A 184 -17.31 -7.17 24.35
C GLY A 184 -15.91 -6.99 24.96
N LEU A 185 -14.86 -6.88 24.12
CA LEU A 185 -13.47 -6.71 24.55
C LEU A 185 -13.03 -5.26 24.60
N PHE A 186 -13.88 -4.34 24.13
CA PHE A 186 -13.59 -2.91 24.16
C PHE A 186 -14.85 -2.09 24.44
N ASP A 187 -14.95 -1.60 25.67
CA ASP A 187 -16.08 -0.81 26.17
C ASP A 187 -15.79 0.69 26.03
N ASP A 188 -15.81 1.16 24.78
CA ASP A 188 -15.72 2.58 24.44
C ASP A 188 -16.95 2.97 23.61
N GLU A 189 -17.82 3.81 24.18
CA GLU A 189 -19.04 4.27 23.52
C GLU A 189 -18.77 5.07 22.24
N SER A 190 -17.58 5.68 22.12
CA SER A 190 -17.18 6.43 20.92
C SER A 190 -16.85 5.56 19.71
N VAL A 191 -16.63 4.25 19.92
CA VAL A 191 -16.37 3.30 18.84
C VAL A 191 -17.70 2.89 18.18
N PRO A 192 -17.84 2.99 16.85
CA PRO A 192 -19.08 2.60 16.17
C PRO A 192 -19.29 1.09 16.15
N PHE A 193 -20.49 0.66 15.77
CA PHE A 193 -20.72 -0.68 15.21
C PHE A 193 -20.42 -0.68 13.71
N PHE A 194 -20.22 -1.85 13.10
CA PHE A 194 -20.02 -1.95 11.64
C PHE A 194 -21.18 -1.28 10.89
N GLY A 195 -20.85 -0.54 9.82
CA GLY A 195 -21.81 0.21 9.00
C GLY A 195 -22.21 1.58 9.52
N ASP A 196 -21.84 1.97 10.75
CA ASP A 196 -22.15 3.30 11.29
C ASP A 196 -21.17 4.38 10.78
N LYS A 197 -21.41 4.80 9.54
CA LYS A 197 -20.64 5.85 8.87
C LYS A 197 -20.66 7.21 9.56
N LYS A 198 -21.74 7.56 10.26
CA LYS A 198 -21.88 8.88 10.88
C LYS A 198 -20.90 8.99 12.04
N THR A 199 -20.86 7.98 12.90
CA THR A 199 -19.96 7.95 14.05
C THR A 199 -18.50 7.88 13.60
N ILE A 200 -18.18 7.18 12.49
CA ILE A 200 -16.83 7.18 11.91
C ILE A 200 -16.36 8.59 11.53
N LEU A 201 -17.20 9.35 10.82
CA LEU A 201 -16.89 10.73 10.44
C LEU A 201 -16.68 11.65 11.65
N GLU A 202 -17.39 11.41 12.75
CA GLU A 202 -17.22 12.13 14.02
C GLU A 202 -15.99 11.67 14.82
N LEU A 203 -15.58 10.41 14.67
CA LEU A 203 -14.46 9.79 15.38
C LEU A 203 -13.10 10.17 14.79
N ILE A 204 -12.96 10.23 13.46
CA ILE A 204 -11.68 10.53 12.79
C ILE A 204 -11.04 11.85 13.27
N PRO A 205 -11.79 12.97 13.44
CA PRO A 205 -11.23 14.18 14.02
C PRO A 205 -10.72 14.00 15.46
N LYS A 206 -11.38 13.17 16.28
CA LYS A 206 -10.93 12.84 17.64
C LYS A 206 -9.64 12.02 17.60
N ILE A 207 -9.53 11.05 16.68
CA ILE A 207 -8.28 10.31 16.41
C ILE A 207 -7.16 11.30 16.06
N ALA A 208 -7.37 12.20 15.09
CA ALA A 208 -6.37 13.17 14.65
C ALA A 208 -5.90 14.11 15.77
N LYS A 209 -6.78 14.45 16.72
CA LYS A 209 -6.48 15.29 17.88
C LYS A 209 -5.85 14.53 19.06
N LYS A 210 -5.76 13.20 18.98
CA LYS A 210 -5.35 12.30 20.08
C LYS A 210 -6.33 12.32 21.26
N GLU A 211 -7.63 12.44 20.97
CA GLU A 211 -8.75 12.43 21.92
C GLU A 211 -9.47 11.08 21.94
N SER A 212 -8.96 10.09 21.20
CA SER A 212 -9.47 8.71 21.17
C SER A 212 -8.30 7.73 21.33
N PRO A 213 -8.48 6.60 22.03
CA PRO A 213 -7.47 5.55 22.13
C PRO A 213 -7.04 4.99 20.76
N LEU A 214 -7.91 5.05 19.75
CA LEU A 214 -7.58 4.63 18.38
C LEU A 214 -6.45 5.48 17.74
N ALA A 215 -6.11 6.63 18.32
CA ALA A 215 -4.98 7.44 17.86
C ALA A 215 -3.63 6.72 17.91
N ASN A 216 -3.52 5.65 18.72
CA ASN A 216 -2.32 4.81 18.82
C ASN A 216 -2.23 3.73 17.72
N GLY A 217 -3.26 3.56 16.89
CA GLY A 217 -3.32 2.52 15.85
C GLY A 217 -3.65 1.12 16.38
N ALA A 218 -4.06 0.23 15.46
CA ALA A 218 -4.55 -1.12 15.77
C ALA A 218 -3.54 -1.94 16.60
N PHE A 219 -2.27 -1.95 16.20
CA PHE A 219 -1.23 -2.73 16.88
C PHE A 219 -1.12 -2.40 18.36
N LYS A 220 -0.99 -1.11 18.67
CA LYS A 220 -0.84 -0.66 20.06
C LYS A 220 -2.14 -0.82 20.85
N LEU A 221 -3.29 -0.56 20.23
CA LEU A 221 -4.60 -0.76 20.84
C LEU A 221 -4.80 -2.22 21.28
N CYS A 222 -4.48 -3.20 20.41
CA CYS A 222 -4.57 -4.63 20.73
C CYS A 222 -3.67 -5.02 21.91
N GLN A 223 -2.45 -4.47 21.97
CA GLN A 223 -1.54 -4.70 23.09
C GLN A 223 -2.06 -4.10 24.40
N GLU A 224 -2.52 -2.84 24.37
CA GLU A 224 -3.02 -2.13 25.55
C GLU A 224 -4.27 -2.79 26.15
N LEU A 225 -5.09 -3.43 25.30
CA LEU A 225 -6.26 -4.20 25.72
C LEU A 225 -5.94 -5.66 26.06
N ASN A 226 -4.67 -6.07 26.13
CA ASN A 226 -4.24 -7.46 26.40
C ASN A 226 -4.82 -8.50 25.42
N ASN A 227 -5.04 -8.11 24.17
CA ASN A 227 -5.53 -8.98 23.11
C ASN A 227 -4.65 -8.86 21.84
N PRO A 228 -3.32 -9.13 21.92
CA PRO A 228 -2.40 -8.93 20.81
C PRO A 228 -2.76 -9.75 19.55
N ASP A 229 -3.37 -10.93 19.72
CA ASP A 229 -3.76 -11.81 18.61
C ASP A 229 -4.92 -11.26 17.75
N LEU A 230 -5.60 -10.20 18.22
CA LEU A 230 -6.60 -9.51 17.42
C LEU A 230 -5.96 -8.56 16.41
N PHE A 231 -4.68 -8.22 16.56
CA PHE A 231 -3.98 -7.43 15.55
C PHE A 231 -3.68 -8.29 14.33
N LEU A 232 -4.36 -7.97 13.23
CA LEU A 232 -4.16 -8.63 11.95
C LEU A 232 -3.13 -7.86 11.10
N GLY A 233 -1.85 -8.02 11.41
CA GLY A 233 -0.77 -7.35 10.68
C GLY A 233 0.61 -7.99 10.86
N VAL A 234 1.60 -7.42 10.15
CA VAL A 234 3.01 -7.86 10.15
C VAL A 234 3.90 -6.66 10.47
N LYS A 235 4.88 -6.84 11.37
CA LYS A 235 5.79 -5.78 11.86
C LYS A 235 5.07 -4.48 12.29
N GLY A 236 3.92 -4.63 12.95
CA GLY A 236 3.13 -3.50 13.45
C GLY A 236 2.33 -2.74 12.39
N ARG A 237 2.29 -3.21 11.13
CA ARG A 237 1.45 -2.66 10.05
C ARG A 237 0.33 -3.63 9.67
N SER A 238 -0.88 -3.12 9.50
CA SER A 238 -2.10 -3.91 9.33
C SER A 238 -2.21 -4.52 7.93
N ILE A 239 -2.82 -5.69 7.82
CA ILE A 239 -3.16 -6.35 6.56
C ILE A 239 -4.52 -5.85 6.06
N VAL A 240 -4.60 -5.50 4.77
CA VAL A 240 -5.85 -5.02 4.13
C VAL A 240 -6.55 -6.08 3.26
N PHE A 241 -5.80 -7.06 2.77
CA PHE A 241 -6.30 -8.08 1.86
C PHE A 241 -6.14 -9.47 2.48
N ASP A 242 -7.14 -10.34 2.30
CA ASP A 242 -7.14 -11.70 2.79
C ASP A 242 -6.19 -12.57 1.96
N VAL A 243 -5.20 -13.15 2.62
CA VAL A 243 -4.14 -13.93 1.96
C VAL A 243 -4.32 -15.44 2.11
N ARG A 244 -5.40 -15.91 2.75
CA ARG A 244 -5.64 -17.34 2.99
C ARG A 244 -5.65 -18.17 1.71
N ASN A 245 -6.08 -17.57 0.59
CA ASN A 245 -6.14 -18.21 -0.71
C ASN A 245 -5.09 -17.69 -1.71
N HIS A 246 -4.20 -16.79 -1.28
CA HIS A 246 -3.20 -16.17 -2.13
C HIS A 246 -1.86 -16.08 -1.40
N HIS A 247 -1.16 -17.22 -1.33
CA HIS A 247 0.03 -17.40 -0.52
C HIS A 247 1.21 -16.55 -1.00
N TYR A 248 1.25 -16.21 -2.30
CA TYR A 248 2.23 -15.25 -2.81
C TYR A 248 2.13 -13.90 -2.08
N LEU A 249 0.92 -13.36 -1.90
CA LEU A 249 0.69 -12.11 -1.18
C LEU A 249 0.97 -12.27 0.32
N GLY A 250 0.66 -13.44 0.89
CA GLY A 250 1.05 -13.80 2.25
C GLY A 250 2.56 -13.68 2.49
N LEU A 251 3.38 -14.24 1.57
CA LEU A 251 4.83 -14.12 1.66
C LEU A 251 5.30 -12.67 1.46
N VAL A 252 4.70 -11.91 0.52
CA VAL A 252 5.00 -10.47 0.33
C VAL A 252 4.76 -9.69 1.62
N TYR A 253 3.62 -9.88 2.28
CA TYR A 253 3.32 -9.22 3.55
C TYR A 253 4.29 -9.60 4.66
N ALA A 254 4.57 -10.90 4.79
CA ALA A 254 5.49 -11.43 5.81
C ALA A 254 6.89 -10.83 5.69
N THR A 255 7.43 -10.78 4.47
CA THR A 255 8.85 -10.49 4.21
C THR A 255 9.15 -9.02 3.89
N SER A 256 8.12 -8.19 3.70
CA SER A 256 8.29 -6.76 3.45
C SER A 256 9.08 -6.06 4.57
N ASN A 257 10.09 -5.26 4.19
CA ASN A 257 10.92 -4.50 5.12
C ASN A 257 10.17 -3.37 5.86
N CYS A 258 9.00 -2.93 5.38
CA CYS A 258 8.21 -1.84 5.97
C CYS A 258 6.86 -2.30 6.56
N GLY A 259 6.80 -3.59 6.95
CA GLY A 259 5.58 -4.25 7.42
C GLY A 259 4.64 -4.63 6.28
N ALA A 260 3.44 -5.13 6.63
CA ALA A 260 2.47 -5.60 5.65
C ALA A 260 2.12 -4.53 4.60
N THR A 261 2.58 -4.73 3.36
CA THR A 261 2.17 -3.96 2.19
C THR A 261 2.21 -4.81 0.94
N HIS A 262 1.24 -4.62 0.05
CA HIS A 262 1.15 -5.30 -1.24
C HIS A 262 2.00 -4.58 -2.30
N LEU A 263 2.35 -3.31 -2.06
CA LEU A 263 3.12 -2.50 -3.00
C LEU A 263 4.56 -3.00 -3.18
N ASN A 264 5.06 -3.81 -2.24
CA ASN A 264 6.41 -4.41 -2.30
C ASN A 264 6.45 -5.69 -3.16
N GLY A 265 5.73 -5.71 -4.27
CA GLY A 265 5.85 -6.76 -5.29
C GLY A 265 4.62 -7.65 -5.52
N PHE A 266 3.42 -7.27 -5.06
CA PHE A 266 2.23 -8.05 -5.35
C PHE A 266 1.91 -8.13 -6.86
N VAL A 267 1.73 -9.35 -7.35
CA VAL A 267 1.25 -9.67 -8.69
C VAL A 267 0.34 -10.90 -8.60
N PHE A 268 -0.68 -10.97 -9.45
CA PHE A 268 -1.39 -12.22 -9.64
C PHE A 268 -0.49 -13.21 -10.37
N THR A 269 -0.36 -14.39 -9.81
CA THR A 269 0.38 -15.49 -10.41
C THR A 269 -0.29 -16.79 -10.00
N LYS A 270 -0.12 -17.83 -10.82
CA LYS A 270 -0.56 -19.16 -10.45
C LYS A 270 0.15 -19.57 -9.16
N GLU A 271 -0.65 -19.97 -8.16
CA GLU A 271 -0.16 -20.47 -6.88
C GLU A 271 0.62 -21.77 -7.09
N ASN A 272 1.93 -21.70 -6.90
CA ASN A 272 2.85 -22.83 -6.90
C ASN A 272 3.88 -22.60 -5.78
N TYR A 273 3.76 -23.36 -4.70
CA TYR A 273 4.58 -23.19 -3.50
C TYR A 273 6.09 -23.20 -3.76
N ASP A 274 6.56 -24.00 -4.73
CA ASP A 274 7.98 -24.10 -5.04
C ASP A 274 8.50 -22.86 -5.79
N GLU A 275 7.64 -22.14 -6.52
CA GLU A 275 8.03 -20.95 -7.30
C GLU A 275 7.80 -19.63 -6.56
N ILE A 276 6.89 -19.61 -5.58
CA ILE A 276 6.50 -18.39 -4.85
C ILE A 276 7.71 -17.65 -4.27
N PRO A 277 8.63 -18.30 -3.52
CA PRO A 277 9.81 -17.64 -2.96
C PRO A 277 10.64 -16.86 -4.00
N GLN A 278 10.96 -17.52 -5.13
CA GLN A 278 11.77 -16.92 -6.18
C GLN A 278 11.05 -15.76 -6.87
N LYS A 279 9.73 -15.89 -7.09
CA LYS A 279 8.92 -14.83 -7.71
C LYS A 279 8.77 -13.62 -6.79
N VAL A 280 8.59 -13.83 -5.48
CA VAL A 280 8.49 -12.72 -4.50
C VAL A 280 9.82 -11.98 -4.42
N LYS A 281 10.94 -12.71 -4.28
CA LYS A 281 12.29 -12.12 -4.29
C LYS A 281 12.52 -11.26 -5.53
N LEU A 282 12.29 -11.83 -6.71
CA LEU A 282 12.50 -11.15 -7.98
C LEU A 282 11.66 -9.88 -8.11
N MET A 283 10.39 -9.91 -7.68
CA MET A 283 9.55 -8.72 -7.73
C MET A 283 10.01 -7.65 -6.76
N GLN A 284 10.31 -8.00 -5.50
CA GLN A 284 10.87 -7.06 -4.52
C GLN A 284 12.15 -6.39 -5.03
N ASP A 285 13.05 -7.14 -5.67
CA ASP A 285 14.28 -6.59 -6.25
C ASP A 285 13.96 -5.59 -7.37
N LYS A 286 13.01 -5.89 -8.26
CA LYS A 286 12.55 -4.95 -9.29
C LYS A 286 11.92 -3.70 -8.69
N ILE A 287 11.08 -3.85 -7.65
CA ILE A 287 10.41 -2.72 -7.01
C ILE A 287 11.44 -1.80 -6.34
N ALA A 288 12.43 -2.36 -5.64
CA ALA A 288 13.50 -1.58 -5.00
C ALA A 288 14.31 -0.75 -6.01
N VAL A 289 14.57 -1.29 -7.21
CA VAL A 289 15.16 -0.51 -8.31
C VAL A 289 14.27 0.68 -8.68
N LEU A 290 12.96 0.46 -8.88
CA LEU A 290 12.05 1.52 -9.32
C LEU A 290 11.83 2.60 -8.26
N GLU A 291 11.67 2.20 -7.00
CA GLU A 291 11.57 3.14 -5.87
C GLU A 291 12.82 4.01 -5.77
N SER A 292 14.01 3.43 -5.99
CA SER A 292 15.28 4.19 -6.00
C SER A 292 15.42 5.14 -7.18
N LEU A 293 14.81 4.82 -8.33
CA LEU A 293 14.77 5.71 -9.50
C LEU A 293 13.67 6.78 -9.40
N GLY A 294 12.79 6.70 -8.40
CA GLY A 294 11.62 7.58 -8.30
C GLY A 294 10.56 7.29 -9.38
N ILE A 295 10.53 6.07 -9.91
CA ILE A 295 9.60 5.66 -10.97
C ILE A 295 8.47 4.84 -10.35
N CYS A 296 7.23 5.15 -10.73
CA CYS A 296 6.05 4.41 -10.27
C CYS A 296 6.15 2.91 -10.65
N PRO A 297 6.03 1.97 -9.69
CA PRO A 297 6.14 0.54 -9.96
C PRO A 297 5.12 -0.01 -10.96
N TYR A 298 3.95 0.61 -11.07
CA TYR A 298 2.92 0.19 -12.02
C TYR A 298 3.35 0.31 -13.49
N ILE A 299 4.44 1.03 -13.77
CA ILE A 299 5.01 1.12 -15.12
C ILE A 299 5.42 -0.26 -15.66
N LEU A 300 5.76 -1.22 -14.78
CA LEU A 300 6.11 -2.59 -15.18
C LEU A 300 4.97 -3.35 -15.87
N LYS A 301 3.73 -2.84 -15.83
CA LYS A 301 2.60 -3.40 -16.59
C LYS A 301 2.71 -3.17 -18.10
N GLY A 302 3.56 -2.26 -18.55
CA GLY A 302 3.75 -1.99 -19.98
C GLY A 302 5.15 -1.59 -20.41
N ILE A 303 6.07 -1.28 -19.49
CA ILE A 303 7.47 -0.99 -19.80
C ILE A 303 8.36 -2.09 -19.20
N SER A 304 9.27 -2.61 -20.02
CA SER A 304 10.21 -3.66 -19.62
C SER A 304 11.34 -3.11 -18.75
N LEU A 305 11.96 -3.98 -17.95
CA LEU A 305 13.12 -3.61 -17.14
C LEU A 305 14.31 -3.21 -18.01
N GLU A 306 14.44 -3.80 -19.20
CA GLU A 306 15.47 -3.51 -20.19
C GLU A 306 15.35 -2.08 -20.75
N ASN A 307 14.13 -1.63 -21.02
CA ASN A 307 13.90 -0.26 -21.48
C ASN A 307 14.16 0.73 -20.35
N LEU A 308 13.76 0.40 -19.11
CA LEU A 308 14.08 1.21 -17.93
C LEU A 308 15.59 1.30 -17.67
N LEU A 309 16.33 0.21 -17.85
CA LEU A 309 17.79 0.23 -17.83
C LEU A 309 18.34 1.16 -18.91
N THR A 310 17.87 1.05 -20.16
CA THR A 310 18.29 1.93 -21.26
C THR A 310 18.06 3.41 -20.91
N ILE A 311 16.89 3.74 -20.36
CA ILE A 311 16.55 5.08 -19.88
C ILE A 311 17.51 5.54 -18.76
N PHE A 312 17.80 4.68 -17.79
CA PHE A 312 18.73 4.97 -16.70
C PHE A 312 20.15 5.28 -17.22
N GLN A 313 20.68 4.46 -18.13
CA GLN A 313 22.02 4.66 -18.69
C GLN A 313 22.08 5.94 -19.53
N ALA A 314 21.05 6.21 -20.34
CA ALA A 314 20.95 7.45 -21.12
C ALA A 314 20.80 8.71 -20.25
N THR A 315 20.21 8.57 -19.06
CA THR A 315 20.09 9.67 -18.11
C THR A 315 21.41 9.95 -17.40
N THR A 316 22.11 8.89 -16.94
CA THR A 316 23.21 9.00 -15.97
C THR A 316 24.61 8.83 -16.55
N GLY A 317 24.73 8.20 -17.73
CA GLY A 317 26.01 7.76 -18.29
C GLY A 317 26.61 6.53 -17.62
N ILE A 318 25.95 5.95 -16.61
CA ILE A 318 26.40 4.73 -15.93
C ILE A 318 26.00 3.54 -16.79
N THR A 319 26.95 2.66 -17.09
CA THR A 319 26.70 1.41 -17.83
C THR A 319 26.57 0.24 -16.87
N LEU A 320 25.51 -0.56 -17.01
CA LEU A 320 25.23 -1.76 -16.24
C LEU A 320 24.67 -2.85 -17.16
N THR A 321 24.94 -4.11 -16.87
CA THR A 321 24.14 -5.20 -17.43
C THR A 321 22.76 -5.27 -16.76
N LYS A 322 21.83 -6.03 -17.35
CA LYS A 322 20.51 -6.27 -16.74
C LYS A 322 20.64 -6.96 -15.38
N GLU A 323 21.57 -7.90 -15.25
CA GLU A 323 21.86 -8.62 -14.02
C GLU A 323 22.41 -7.68 -12.96
N GLU A 324 23.35 -6.80 -13.32
CA GLU A 324 23.89 -5.79 -12.39
C GLU A 324 22.83 -4.80 -11.93
N PHE A 325 21.96 -4.37 -12.84
CA PHE A 325 20.85 -3.47 -12.54
C PHE A 325 19.84 -4.09 -11.56
N LEU A 326 19.46 -5.34 -11.79
CA LEU A 326 18.58 -6.07 -10.88
C LEU A 326 19.26 -6.34 -9.53
N LYS A 327 20.57 -6.66 -9.54
CA LYS A 327 21.37 -6.85 -8.34
C LYS A 327 21.40 -5.60 -7.46
N LYS A 328 21.32 -4.39 -8.02
CA LYS A 328 21.18 -3.16 -7.21
C LYS A 328 19.90 -3.18 -6.37
N GLY A 329 18.79 -3.67 -6.92
CA GLY A 329 17.55 -3.86 -6.18
C GLY A 329 17.70 -4.82 -5.00
N GLU A 330 18.36 -5.96 -5.22
CA GLU A 330 18.68 -6.91 -4.16
C GLU A 330 19.57 -6.30 -3.06
N GLU A 331 20.61 -5.55 -3.45
CA GLU A 331 21.50 -4.86 -2.51
C GLU A 331 20.74 -3.83 -1.66
N ILE A 332 19.82 -3.06 -2.25
CA ILE A 332 18.95 -2.11 -1.54
C ILE A 332 18.06 -2.85 -0.54
N TYR A 333 17.39 -3.91 -0.99
CA TYR A 333 16.51 -4.71 -0.13
C TYR A 333 17.28 -5.32 1.06
N GLN A 334 18.52 -5.75 0.82
CA GLN A 334 19.42 -6.25 1.87
C GLN A 334 19.82 -5.17 2.87
N ILE A 335 20.07 -3.93 2.41
CA ILE A 335 20.42 -2.81 3.29
C ILE A 335 19.27 -2.51 4.24
N GLU A 336 18.04 -2.48 3.72
CA GLU A 336 16.82 -2.28 4.52
C GLU A 336 16.60 -3.43 5.51
N HIS A 337 16.77 -4.68 5.07
CA HIS A 337 16.69 -5.84 5.96
C HIS A 337 17.74 -5.78 7.08
N ASN A 338 18.99 -5.45 6.75
CA ASN A 338 20.06 -5.28 7.72
C ASN A 338 19.81 -4.13 8.69
N PHE A 339 19.13 -3.06 8.25
CA PHE A 339 18.70 -1.98 9.12
C PHE A 339 17.67 -2.51 10.14
N ASN A 340 16.68 -3.28 9.68
CA ASN A 340 15.65 -3.89 10.52
C ASN A 340 16.25 -4.88 11.55
N GLU A 341 17.16 -5.75 11.13
CA GLU A 341 17.88 -6.67 12.03
C GLU A 341 18.63 -5.91 13.14
N LYS A 342 19.31 -4.81 12.79
CA LYS A 342 19.98 -3.93 13.76
C LYS A 342 19.01 -3.20 14.68
N ALA A 343 17.80 -2.90 14.20
CA ALA A 343 16.71 -2.34 15.00
C ALA A 343 15.99 -3.39 15.86
N GLY A 344 16.35 -4.67 15.74
CA GLY A 344 15.78 -5.78 16.52
C GLY A 344 14.55 -6.43 15.88
N ILE A 345 14.21 -6.09 14.63
CA ILE A 345 13.18 -6.78 13.86
C ILE A 345 13.85 -7.97 13.18
N LYS A 346 13.54 -9.17 13.64
CA LYS A 346 14.18 -10.41 13.19
C LYS A 346 13.23 -11.32 12.45
N ARG A 347 13.70 -12.50 12.06
CA ARG A 347 12.91 -13.55 11.39
C ARG A 347 11.58 -13.88 12.05
N ASP A 348 11.49 -13.81 13.38
CA ASP A 348 10.25 -14.05 14.12
C ASP A 348 9.17 -12.97 13.88
N ALA A 349 9.55 -11.80 13.36
CA ALA A 349 8.63 -10.76 12.92
C ALA A 349 8.07 -10.99 11.49
N ASP A 350 8.60 -11.96 10.74
CA ASP A 350 8.14 -12.33 9.39
C ASP A 350 7.04 -13.40 9.45
N MET A 351 6.14 -13.29 10.44
CA MET A 351 5.06 -14.24 10.66
C MET A 351 3.72 -13.62 10.30
N LEU A 352 2.87 -14.39 9.61
CA LEU A 352 1.48 -14.01 9.40
C LEU A 352 0.66 -14.20 10.69
N PRO A 353 -0.34 -13.34 10.94
CA PRO A 353 -1.34 -13.61 11.98
C PRO A 353 -1.95 -14.99 11.81
N VAL A 354 -2.27 -15.67 12.92
CA VAL A 354 -2.82 -17.06 12.90
C VAL A 354 -4.00 -17.21 11.94
N LYS A 355 -4.86 -16.19 11.87
CA LYS A 355 -6.02 -16.14 10.96
C LYS A 355 -5.65 -16.29 9.48
N PHE A 356 -4.47 -15.81 9.09
CA PHE A 356 -3.97 -15.82 7.71
C PHE A 356 -2.86 -16.84 7.48
N SER A 357 -2.47 -17.57 8.52
CA SER A 357 -1.47 -18.64 8.40
C SER A 357 -2.03 -19.83 7.61
N PHE A 358 -1.15 -20.54 6.92
CA PHE A 358 -1.48 -21.69 6.08
C PHE A 358 -0.36 -22.76 6.15
N PRO A 359 -0.67 -24.04 5.88
CA PRO A 359 0.24 -25.16 6.25
C PRO A 359 1.67 -25.09 5.70
N GLU A 360 1.86 -24.58 4.48
CA GLU A 360 3.18 -24.53 3.83
C GLU A 360 3.92 -23.20 4.06
N PHE A 361 3.37 -22.28 4.85
CA PHE A 361 3.92 -20.94 5.02
C PHE A 361 5.37 -20.96 5.53
N GLU A 362 5.65 -21.73 6.59
CA GLU A 362 7.00 -21.78 7.17
C GLU A 362 8.06 -22.32 6.21
N LYS A 363 7.69 -23.34 5.41
CA LYS A 363 8.59 -23.92 4.39
C LYS A 363 8.88 -22.93 3.27
N ILE A 364 7.86 -22.20 2.81
CA ILE A 364 7.98 -21.14 1.80
C ILE A 364 8.85 -20.01 2.33
N LEU A 365 8.63 -19.60 3.57
CA LEU A 365 9.45 -18.58 4.25
C LEU A 365 10.91 -19.03 4.37
N GLU A 366 11.16 -20.28 4.78
CA GLU A 366 12.52 -20.83 4.85
C GLU A 366 13.21 -20.87 3.49
N SER A 367 12.50 -21.28 2.43
CA SER A 367 13.00 -21.26 1.06
C SER A 367 13.35 -19.85 0.61
N TYR A 368 12.49 -18.87 0.92
CA TYR A 368 12.74 -17.46 0.64
C TYR A 368 13.99 -16.93 1.35
N TYR A 369 14.17 -17.25 2.64
CA TYR A 369 15.38 -16.88 3.40
C TYR A 369 16.65 -17.47 2.78
N LYS A 370 16.63 -18.75 2.38
CA LYS A 370 17.75 -19.39 1.67
C LYS A 370 18.08 -18.67 0.36
N LEU A 371 17.08 -18.26 -0.41
CA LEU A 371 17.27 -17.50 -1.65
C LEU A 371 17.81 -16.09 -1.41
N ARG A 372 17.49 -15.49 -0.27
CA ARG A 372 17.99 -14.18 0.17
C ARG A 372 19.39 -14.25 0.80
N GLY A 373 19.83 -15.44 1.20
CA GLY A 373 21.09 -15.62 1.93
C GLY A 373 21.03 -15.11 3.37
N TRP A 374 19.86 -15.18 4.00
CA TRP A 374 19.60 -14.75 5.38
C TRP A 374 19.65 -15.91 6.38
#